data_AF-A0A934CGX6-F1
#
_entry.id   AF-A0A934CGX6-F1
#
_cell.length_a   1.000
_cell.length_b   1.000
_cell.length_c   1.000
_cell.angle_alpha   90.00
_cell.angle_beta   90.00
_cell.angle_gamma   90.00
#
_symmetry.space_group_name_H-M   'P 1'
#
loop_
_entity.id
_entity.type
_entity.pdbx_description
1 polymer ?
#
loop_
_entity_poly.entity_id
_entity_poly.type
_entity_poly.pdbx_seq_one_letter_code
_entity_poly.pdbx_strand_id
1 'polypeptide(L)'
;MRKIFAIMGILVVASLVLAACGGAATPAPSGGETVTVKETVVVTVVAPASPAVVAPTGYGVTLETVKARGKLICGVNSQVPGFGYVDANGNFSGFDVDYCRALAAAIFGDPTKVEFRPVTAAERFTALQSGEIDILSRNTTWTLVRDTELGGNFVHTTFYDGQGMMVPADSGITTLQDLEGGTICVQTGTTTELNLADVMASLGVSYTPAVFEDADSTFAAYSEGRCDAVTTDKSGLVARRTVLADPTAHVILDVTMSKEPLGPMVRHGDDQWFDIAQWTVFALFSAEEFGITSANVDEVKATATAPEVKRMLGVEGDLGLKLGLTNDWAYNIIKLVGNYEEVYNRNLGPDTPTYIPRGLNNLYINGGLLYAPPFR
;
A
#
# COMPACT_ATOMS: atom_id res chain seq x y z
N MET A 1 5.58 29.91 -61.28
CA MET A 1 4.92 29.80 -62.60
C MET A 1 5.39 28.50 -63.27
N ARG A 2 4.45 27.59 -63.60
CA ARG A 2 4.46 26.63 -64.74
C ARG A 2 5.58 25.57 -64.77
N LYS A 3 5.39 24.25 -64.98
CA LYS A 3 4.36 23.29 -65.49
C LYS A 3 4.87 21.89 -65.05
N ILE A 4 4.10 20.91 -64.56
CA ILE A 4 3.10 19.98 -65.16
C ILE A 4 3.58 19.20 -66.41
N PHE A 5 3.22 17.90 -66.43
CA PHE A 5 3.31 16.80 -67.44
C PHE A 5 4.45 15.80 -67.17
N ALA A 6 4.27 14.58 -66.64
CA ALA A 6 3.29 13.48 -66.79
C ALA A 6 3.55 12.54 -68.01
N ILE A 7 3.60 11.23 -67.70
CA ILE A 7 3.04 10.06 -68.45
C ILE A 7 3.99 8.95 -68.99
N MET A 8 3.71 7.74 -68.45
CA MET A 8 3.72 6.33 -68.94
C MET A 8 4.97 5.51 -69.33
N GLY A 9 4.90 4.22 -68.92
CA GLY A 9 5.42 3.03 -69.65
C GLY A 9 5.88 1.88 -68.73
N ILE A 10 5.00 1.12 -68.04
CA ILE A 10 4.49 -0.27 -68.31
C ILE A 10 5.55 -1.40 -68.32
N LEU A 11 5.15 -2.57 -67.75
CA LEU A 11 5.67 -3.98 -67.82
C LEU A 11 6.62 -4.37 -66.65
N VAL A 12 6.52 -5.51 -65.92
CA VAL A 12 5.88 -6.83 -66.13
C VAL A 12 5.84 -7.65 -64.81
N VAL A 13 4.69 -8.31 -64.57
CA VAL A 13 4.37 -9.68 -64.08
C VAL A 13 5.21 -10.43 -63.02
N ALA A 14 4.46 -11.18 -62.18
CA ALA A 14 4.75 -12.47 -61.50
C ALA A 14 4.98 -12.36 -59.97
N SER A 15 4.39 -13.11 -59.05
CA SER A 15 3.58 -14.34 -59.09
C SER A 15 2.82 -14.48 -57.75
N LEU A 16 1.60 -15.03 -57.79
CA LEU A 16 0.87 -15.55 -56.62
C LEU A 16 1.49 -16.88 -56.14
N VAL A 17 1.55 -17.09 -54.82
CA VAL A 17 1.31 -18.41 -54.20
C VAL A 17 0.49 -18.20 -52.92
N LEU A 18 -0.78 -18.60 -52.94
CA LEU A 18 -1.59 -18.86 -51.75
C LEU A 18 -1.39 -20.33 -51.34
N ALA A 19 -1.14 -20.57 -50.05
CA ALA A 19 -1.37 -21.85 -49.41
C ALA A 19 -2.67 -21.77 -48.61
N ALA A 20 -3.60 -22.67 -48.92
CA ALA A 20 -4.92 -22.78 -48.31
C ALA A 20 -4.92 -23.86 -47.21
N CYS A 21 -5.66 -23.63 -46.13
CA CYS A 21 -6.28 -24.69 -45.32
C CYS A 21 -7.72 -24.28 -45.04
N GLY A 22 -8.64 -25.13 -45.49
CA GLY A 22 -10.08 -24.91 -45.46
C GLY A 22 -10.75 -25.41 -44.18
N GLY A 23 -11.91 -24.80 -43.90
CA GLY A 23 -12.94 -25.31 -43.01
C GLY A 23 -14.29 -25.00 -43.67
N ALA A 24 -15.07 -26.04 -43.93
CA ALA A 24 -16.30 -25.99 -44.71
C ALA A 24 -17.45 -25.28 -43.97
N ALA A 25 -18.20 -24.44 -44.70
CA ALA A 25 -19.53 -23.98 -44.30
C ALA A 25 -20.50 -24.07 -45.49
N THR A 26 -21.72 -24.46 -45.15
CA THR A 26 -22.91 -24.92 -45.88
C THR A 26 -23.35 -24.08 -47.10
N PRO A 27 -23.96 -24.67 -48.16
CA PRO A 27 -24.38 -23.93 -49.35
C PRO A 27 -25.64 -23.08 -49.13
N ALA A 28 -25.61 -21.85 -49.66
CA ALA A 28 -26.76 -20.94 -49.79
C ALA A 28 -27.41 -21.06 -51.19
N PRO A 29 -28.70 -20.69 -51.36
CA PRO A 29 -29.51 -21.11 -52.50
C PRO A 29 -29.21 -20.35 -53.80
N SER A 30 -29.46 -21.05 -54.90
CA SER A 30 -29.41 -20.57 -56.28
C SER A 30 -30.49 -19.52 -56.57
N GLY A 31 -30.07 -18.30 -56.87
CA GLY A 31 -30.89 -17.24 -57.44
C GLY A 31 -29.98 -16.27 -58.18
N GLY A 32 -29.88 -16.45 -59.50
CA GLY A 32 -29.04 -15.61 -60.35
C GLY A 32 -29.73 -14.29 -60.68
N GLU A 33 -29.09 -13.19 -60.31
CA GLU A 33 -29.24 -11.91 -60.99
C GLU A 33 -27.83 -11.43 -61.35
N THR A 34 -27.53 -11.36 -62.65
CA THR A 34 -26.25 -10.91 -63.16
C THR A 34 -26.11 -9.40 -62.97
N VAL A 35 -25.42 -9.00 -61.89
CA VAL A 35 -25.02 -7.61 -61.67
C VAL A 35 -23.73 -7.34 -62.45
N THR A 36 -23.79 -6.43 -63.43
CA THR A 36 -22.60 -5.98 -64.15
C THR A 36 -21.89 -4.93 -63.30
N VAL A 37 -20.74 -5.28 -62.70
CA VAL A 37 -19.91 -4.34 -61.94
C VAL A 37 -19.25 -3.36 -62.91
N LYS A 38 -19.68 -2.09 -62.89
CA LYS A 38 -19.15 -1.05 -63.79
C LYS A 38 -17.97 -0.25 -63.22
N GLU A 39 -17.76 -0.23 -61.90
CA GLU A 39 -16.61 0.44 -61.27
C GLU A 39 -16.22 -0.22 -59.94
N THR A 40 -14.92 -0.36 -59.71
CA THR A 40 -14.35 -0.74 -58.40
C THR A 40 -14.06 0.54 -57.62
N VAL A 41 -14.86 0.82 -56.60
CA VAL A 41 -14.61 1.92 -55.66
C VAL A 41 -13.65 1.41 -54.57
N VAL A 42 -12.43 1.96 -54.53
CA VAL A 42 -11.52 1.75 -53.39
C VAL A 42 -12.05 2.59 -52.23
N VAL A 43 -12.71 1.95 -51.27
CA VAL A 43 -13.11 2.60 -50.01
C VAL A 43 -11.91 2.53 -49.07
N THR A 44 -11.19 3.64 -48.94
CA THR A 44 -10.18 3.81 -47.89
C THR A 44 -10.91 3.88 -46.55
N VAL A 45 -10.92 2.79 -45.79
CA VAL A 45 -11.41 2.79 -44.41
C VAL A 45 -10.36 3.50 -43.57
N VAL A 46 -10.58 4.78 -43.27
CA VAL A 46 -9.80 5.49 -42.26
C VAL A 46 -10.18 4.89 -40.90
N ALA A 47 -9.25 4.16 -40.29
CA ALA A 47 -9.44 3.68 -38.92
C ALA A 47 -9.72 4.90 -38.03
N PRO A 48 -10.81 4.92 -37.23
CA PRO A 48 -11.07 6.03 -36.33
C PRO A 48 -9.87 6.17 -35.39
N ALA A 49 -9.35 7.40 -35.26
CA ALA A 49 -8.32 7.70 -34.28
C ALA A 49 -8.85 7.28 -32.90
N SER A 50 -8.06 6.49 -32.16
CA SER A 50 -8.38 6.16 -30.78
C SER A 50 -8.65 7.45 -30.00
N PRO A 51 -9.73 7.53 -29.20
CA PRO A 51 -10.00 8.72 -28.41
C PRO A 51 -8.78 9.02 -27.53
N ALA A 52 -8.36 10.29 -27.50
CA ALA A 52 -7.31 10.71 -26.59
C ALA A 52 -7.77 10.42 -25.16
N VAL A 53 -7.00 9.62 -24.42
CA VAL A 53 -7.21 9.43 -22.99
C VAL A 53 -6.86 10.77 -22.34
N VAL A 54 -7.88 11.57 -22.03
CA VAL A 54 -7.70 12.78 -21.23
C VAL A 54 -7.48 12.30 -19.81
N ALA A 55 -6.27 12.45 -19.30
CA ALA A 55 -5.96 12.14 -17.92
C ALA A 55 -6.89 12.98 -17.01
N PRO A 56 -7.43 12.39 -15.92
CA PRO A 56 -8.21 13.15 -14.94
C PRO A 56 -7.43 14.38 -14.44
N THR A 57 -8.15 15.46 -14.10
CA THR A 57 -7.52 16.62 -13.47
C THR A 57 -6.83 16.19 -12.17
N GLY A 58 -5.51 16.36 -12.07
CA GLY A 58 -4.73 15.95 -10.90
C GLY A 58 -3.91 14.66 -11.08
N TYR A 59 -4.12 13.92 -12.17
CA TYR A 59 -3.37 12.70 -12.46
C TYR A 59 -1.86 12.96 -12.55
N GLY A 60 -1.09 12.34 -11.66
CA GLY A 60 0.38 12.40 -11.66
C GLY A 60 0.98 13.65 -11.04
N VAL A 61 0.16 14.59 -10.55
CA VAL A 61 0.64 15.85 -9.96
C VAL A 61 1.52 15.59 -8.74
N THR A 62 1.16 14.62 -7.89
CA THR A 62 1.95 14.28 -6.71
C THR A 62 3.28 13.65 -7.11
N LEU A 63 3.28 12.73 -8.09
CA LEU A 63 4.51 12.12 -8.60
C LEU A 63 5.46 13.17 -9.18
N GLU A 64 4.94 14.08 -10.01
CA GLU A 64 5.72 15.19 -10.58
C GLU A 64 6.30 16.09 -9.48
N THR A 65 5.49 16.44 -8.49
CA THR A 65 5.91 17.26 -7.34
C THR A 65 7.03 16.57 -6.55
N VAL A 66 6.86 15.29 -6.23
CA VAL A 66 7.85 14.47 -5.51
C VAL A 66 9.15 14.38 -6.31
N LYS A 67 9.08 14.10 -7.62
CA LYS A 67 10.25 14.03 -8.50
C LYS A 67 10.96 15.37 -8.65
N ALA A 68 10.22 16.46 -8.84
CA ALA A 68 10.77 17.81 -8.96
C ALA A 68 11.44 18.26 -7.65
N ARG A 69 10.85 17.90 -6.50
CA ARG A 69 11.44 18.12 -5.18
C ARG A 69 12.63 17.20 -4.89
N GLY A 70 12.73 16.07 -5.58
CA GLY A 70 13.82 15.10 -5.44
C GLY A 70 13.76 14.25 -4.18
N LYS A 71 12.62 14.24 -3.47
CA LYS A 71 12.37 13.42 -2.28
C LYS A 71 10.88 13.28 -1.99
N LEU A 72 10.51 12.13 -1.44
CA LEU A 72 9.21 11.85 -0.82
C LEU A 72 9.13 12.53 0.56
N ILE A 73 7.99 13.09 0.94
CA ILE A 73 7.70 13.49 2.32
C ILE A 73 6.67 12.51 2.88
N CYS A 74 7.08 11.67 3.82
CA CYS A 74 6.24 10.64 4.42
C CYS A 74 5.82 11.03 5.84
N GLY A 75 4.52 11.12 6.09
CA GLY A 75 3.99 11.28 7.44
C GLY A 75 4.05 9.96 8.20
N VAL A 76 4.78 9.92 9.31
CA VAL A 76 5.06 8.69 10.07
C VAL A 76 4.81 8.86 11.56
N ASN A 77 4.83 7.75 12.28
CA ASN A 77 4.88 7.74 13.74
C ASN A 77 6.32 8.03 14.20
N SER A 78 6.47 8.55 15.41
CA SER A 78 7.77 8.76 16.06
C SER A 78 7.86 8.12 17.44
N GLN A 79 6.77 7.56 17.95
CA GLN A 79 6.64 7.10 19.33
C GLN A 79 6.27 5.62 19.44
N VAL A 80 6.21 4.85 18.35
CA VAL A 80 5.79 3.44 18.39
C VAL A 80 6.92 2.55 17.85
N PRO A 81 7.77 1.98 18.73
CA PRO A 81 8.80 1.03 18.34
C PRO A 81 8.26 -0.08 17.42
N GLY A 82 9.05 -0.48 16.42
CA GLY A 82 8.63 -1.48 15.44
C GLY A 82 7.71 -0.97 14.32
N PHE A 83 6.95 0.11 14.50
CA PHE A 83 6.11 0.71 13.44
C PHE A 83 6.67 2.01 12.90
N GLY A 84 6.87 2.99 13.79
CA GLY A 84 7.49 4.27 13.49
C GLY A 84 8.03 4.89 14.78
N TYR A 85 9.35 4.97 14.86
CA TYR A 85 10.06 5.43 16.04
C TYR A 85 11.25 6.29 15.64
N VAL A 86 11.48 7.36 16.38
CA VAL A 86 12.68 8.19 16.24
C VAL A 86 13.58 7.97 17.45
N ASP A 87 14.82 7.57 17.21
CA ASP A 87 15.81 7.41 18.28
C ASP A 87 16.38 8.77 18.73
N ALA A 88 17.21 8.76 19.78
CA ALA A 88 17.85 9.97 20.31
C ALA A 88 18.81 10.65 19.32
N ASN A 89 19.24 9.97 18.27
CA ASN A 89 20.08 10.52 17.21
C ASN A 89 19.25 11.10 16.04
N GLY A 90 17.92 11.02 16.11
CA GLY A 90 17.02 11.47 15.04
C GLY A 90 16.82 10.44 13.93
N ASN A 91 17.25 9.18 14.10
CA ASN A 91 17.06 8.14 13.09
C ASN A 91 15.66 7.54 13.19
N PHE A 92 14.96 7.51 12.05
CA PHE A 92 13.67 6.86 11.93
C PHE A 92 13.82 5.38 11.63
N SER A 93 13.04 4.54 12.31
CA SER A 93 12.98 3.10 12.09
C SER A 93 11.55 2.57 12.30
N GLY A 94 11.26 1.41 11.73
CA GLY A 94 9.96 0.75 11.87
C GLY A 94 9.36 0.28 10.55
N PHE A 95 8.33 -0.54 10.68
CA PHE A 95 7.59 -1.17 9.59
C PHE A 95 6.98 -0.13 8.63
N ASP A 96 6.30 0.89 9.16
CA ASP A 96 5.68 1.95 8.35
C ASP A 96 6.74 2.87 7.70
N VAL A 97 7.87 3.06 8.39
CA VAL A 97 9.03 3.82 7.90
C VAL A 97 9.66 3.11 6.70
N ASP A 98 9.78 1.78 6.77
CA ASP A 98 10.31 0.97 5.67
C ASP A 98 9.38 0.91 4.47
N TYR A 99 8.06 0.99 4.67
CA TYR A 99 7.15 1.19 3.56
C TYR A 99 7.41 2.52 2.83
N CYS A 100 7.66 3.62 3.56
CA CYS A 100 8.05 4.89 2.92
C CYS A 100 9.37 4.76 2.15
N ARG A 101 10.34 4.00 2.69
CA ARG A 101 11.61 3.70 2.00
C ARG A 101 11.39 2.88 0.74
N ALA A 102 10.47 1.91 0.77
CA ALA A 102 10.08 1.13 -0.41
C ALA A 102 9.51 2.05 -1.49
N LEU A 103 8.59 2.94 -1.13
CA LEU A 103 8.03 3.92 -2.06
C LEU A 103 9.10 4.85 -2.65
N ALA A 104 10.04 5.33 -1.82
CA ALA A 104 11.18 6.12 -2.31
C ALA A 104 12.10 5.32 -3.24
N ALA A 105 12.38 4.05 -2.94
CA ALA A 105 13.15 3.16 -3.79
C ALA A 105 12.45 2.91 -5.14
N ALA A 106 11.11 2.78 -5.14
CA ALA A 106 10.32 2.63 -6.36
C ALA A 106 10.45 3.86 -7.28
N ILE A 107 10.41 5.05 -6.70
CA ILE A 107 10.40 6.32 -7.45
C ILE A 107 11.80 6.74 -7.90
N PHE A 108 12.81 6.58 -7.02
CA PHE A 108 14.13 7.17 -7.19
C PHE A 108 15.26 6.15 -7.36
N GLY A 109 15.00 4.85 -7.14
CA GLY A 109 16.06 3.86 -7.02
C GLY A 109 16.96 4.09 -5.81
N ASP A 110 16.47 4.82 -4.80
CA ASP A 110 17.23 5.21 -3.60
C ASP A 110 16.28 5.33 -2.39
N PRO A 111 16.36 4.42 -1.40
CA PRO A 111 15.48 4.43 -0.23
C PRO A 111 15.75 5.61 0.71
N THR A 112 16.84 6.36 0.51
CA THR A 112 17.19 7.54 1.32
C THR A 112 16.53 8.83 0.79
N LYS A 113 15.88 8.80 -0.37
CA LYS A 113 15.13 9.93 -0.95
C LYS A 113 13.76 10.12 -0.30
N VAL A 114 13.73 10.10 1.02
CA VAL A 114 12.56 10.31 1.85
C VAL A 114 12.89 11.23 3.01
N GLU A 115 12.03 12.19 3.26
CA GLU A 115 11.96 12.96 4.49
C GLU A 115 10.82 12.41 5.34
N PHE A 116 11.10 12.12 6.61
CA PHE A 116 10.11 11.66 7.55
C PHE A 116 9.56 12.83 8.35
N ARG A 117 8.24 12.97 8.35
CA ARG A 117 7.52 13.97 9.12
C ARG A 117 6.75 13.29 10.25
N PRO A 118 7.20 13.40 11.52
CA PRO A 118 6.38 12.99 12.65
C PRO A 118 5.07 13.76 12.64
N VAL A 119 3.96 13.02 12.75
CA VAL A 119 2.63 13.59 12.92
C VAL A 119 1.92 12.92 14.09
N THR A 120 1.16 13.68 14.87
CA THR A 120 0.29 13.16 15.94
C THR A 120 -0.92 12.41 15.38
N ALA A 121 -1.66 11.70 16.24
CA ALA A 121 -2.87 11.00 15.82
C ALA A 121 -3.96 11.97 15.34
N ALA A 122 -4.04 13.15 15.94
CA ALA A 122 -5.01 14.18 15.63
C ALA A 122 -4.68 14.95 14.34
N GLU A 123 -3.41 15.29 14.10
CA GLU A 123 -3.02 16.15 12.97
C GLU A 123 -2.75 15.42 11.66
N ARG A 124 -2.51 14.10 11.69
CA ARG A 124 -2.04 13.32 10.53
C ARG A 124 -2.88 13.45 9.26
N PHE A 125 -4.19 13.57 9.41
CA PHE A 125 -5.09 13.72 8.26
C PHE A 125 -5.01 15.13 7.66
N THR A 126 -4.94 16.16 8.49
CA THR A 126 -4.75 17.54 8.05
C THR A 126 -3.40 17.74 7.36
N ALA A 127 -2.34 17.10 7.87
CA ALA A 127 -1.03 17.10 7.21
C ALA A 127 -1.11 16.50 5.79
N LEU A 128 -1.85 15.39 5.62
CA LEU A 128 -2.05 14.78 4.30
C LEU A 128 -2.90 15.66 3.38
N GLN A 129 -4.02 16.16 3.89
CA GLN A 129 -4.98 17.01 3.15
C GLN A 129 -4.35 18.31 2.66
N SER A 130 -3.52 18.95 3.49
CA SER A 130 -2.85 20.21 3.16
C SER A 130 -1.69 20.05 2.17
N GLY A 131 -1.23 18.82 1.93
CA GLY A 131 -0.05 18.56 1.11
C GLY A 131 1.28 18.76 1.84
N GLU A 132 1.26 18.91 3.17
CA GLU A 132 2.48 18.90 3.98
C GLU A 132 3.24 17.57 3.83
N ILE A 133 2.49 16.46 3.72
CA ILE A 133 3.01 15.13 3.42
C ILE A 133 2.42 14.60 2.12
N ASP A 134 3.17 13.75 1.42
CA ASP A 134 2.71 13.12 0.16
C ASP A 134 1.92 11.84 0.42
N ILE A 135 2.23 11.16 1.52
CA ILE A 135 1.60 9.92 1.96
C ILE A 135 1.67 9.83 3.48
N LEU A 136 0.63 9.26 4.08
CA LEU A 136 0.57 8.92 5.49
C LEU A 136 0.83 7.42 5.66
N SER A 137 1.95 7.04 6.28
CA SER A 137 2.29 5.66 6.64
C SER A 137 2.53 5.61 8.14
N ARG A 138 1.47 5.37 8.91
CA ARG A 138 1.46 5.57 10.37
C ARG A 138 0.34 4.79 11.05
N ASN A 139 0.44 3.46 11.13
CA ASN A 139 -0.49 2.58 11.85
C ASN A 139 -1.94 3.12 11.88
N THR A 140 -2.48 3.42 10.70
CA THR A 140 -3.73 4.17 10.52
C THR A 140 -4.80 3.25 9.97
N THR A 141 -5.86 3.06 10.75
CA THR A 141 -6.98 2.21 10.38
C THR A 141 -7.79 2.76 9.21
N TRP A 142 -8.06 1.89 8.24
CA TRP A 142 -9.05 2.16 7.20
C TRP A 142 -10.46 2.08 7.77
N THR A 143 -11.17 3.20 7.76
CA THR A 143 -12.59 3.29 8.12
C THR A 143 -13.37 4.05 7.05
N LEU A 144 -14.68 3.83 6.99
CA LEU A 144 -15.56 4.51 6.04
C LEU A 144 -15.45 6.03 6.14
N VAL A 145 -15.46 6.59 7.36
CA VAL A 145 -15.38 8.05 7.56
C VAL A 145 -14.05 8.62 7.07
N ARG A 146 -12.93 7.91 7.30
CA ARG A 146 -11.62 8.35 6.83
C ARG A 146 -11.51 8.29 5.30
N ASP A 147 -12.13 7.29 4.69
CA ASP A 147 -12.11 7.02 3.25
C ASP A 147 -13.11 7.87 2.45
N THR A 148 -14.03 8.58 3.13
CA THR A 148 -15.02 9.45 2.47
C THR A 148 -14.84 10.91 2.87
N GLU A 149 -14.97 11.23 4.15
CA GLU A 149 -15.04 12.62 4.64
C GLU A 149 -13.66 13.25 4.76
N LEU A 150 -12.62 12.47 5.08
CA LEU A 150 -11.25 13.00 5.19
C LEU A 150 -10.53 13.05 3.84
N GLY A 151 -11.17 12.63 2.75
CA GLY A 151 -10.69 12.83 1.39
C GLY A 151 -9.36 12.13 1.07
N GLY A 152 -9.11 10.96 1.66
CA GLY A 152 -7.95 10.15 1.29
C GLY A 152 -8.29 8.69 1.03
N ASN A 153 -7.59 8.14 0.03
CA ASN A 153 -7.73 6.76 -0.40
C ASN A 153 -6.78 5.92 0.44
N PHE A 154 -7.32 4.86 1.05
CA PHE A 154 -6.48 3.86 1.70
C PHE A 154 -5.83 2.96 0.67
N VAL A 155 -4.51 2.91 0.75
CA VAL A 155 -3.71 1.90 0.08
C VAL A 155 -4.01 0.54 0.74
N HIS A 156 -3.75 -0.56 0.02
CA HIS A 156 -3.97 -1.90 0.54
C HIS A 156 -3.38 -2.08 1.95
N THR A 157 -4.14 -2.73 2.83
CA THR A 157 -3.78 -2.97 4.23
C THR A 157 -2.42 -3.66 4.34
N THR A 158 -1.48 -3.02 5.03
CA THR A 158 -0.13 -3.56 5.26
C THR A 158 -0.02 -4.31 6.57
N PHE A 159 -0.90 -4.01 7.54
CA PHE A 159 -0.95 -4.70 8.82
C PHE A 159 -2.39 -4.81 9.36
N TYR A 160 -2.89 -6.02 9.53
CA TYR A 160 -4.18 -6.32 10.16
C TYR A 160 -4.00 -6.45 11.67
N ASP A 161 -4.72 -5.61 12.41
CA ASP A 161 -4.72 -5.61 13.88
C ASP A 161 -6.14 -5.55 14.45
N GLY A 162 -6.23 -5.46 15.77
CA GLY A 162 -7.42 -5.10 16.50
C GLY A 162 -7.07 -4.40 17.81
N GLN A 163 -7.98 -3.56 18.30
CA GLN A 163 -7.77 -2.86 19.56
C GLN A 163 -7.73 -3.84 20.75
N GLY A 164 -6.78 -3.63 21.65
CA GLY A 164 -6.62 -4.38 22.89
C GLY A 164 -6.65 -3.48 24.13
N MET A 165 -6.41 -4.11 25.28
CA MET A 165 -6.31 -3.46 26.58
C MET A 165 -5.07 -3.97 27.29
N MET A 166 -4.29 -3.08 27.91
CA MET A 166 -3.15 -3.44 28.75
C MET A 166 -3.35 -2.91 30.17
N VAL A 167 -3.04 -3.75 31.15
CA VAL A 167 -3.23 -3.51 32.58
C VAL A 167 -1.97 -3.92 33.37
N PRO A 168 -1.76 -3.38 34.58
CA PRO A 168 -0.70 -3.87 35.46
C PRO A 168 -0.89 -5.36 35.76
N ALA A 169 0.19 -6.13 35.78
CA ALA A 169 0.16 -7.57 35.97
C ALA A 169 -0.41 -8.00 37.34
N ASP A 170 -0.26 -7.14 38.35
CA ASP A 170 -0.71 -7.35 39.73
C ASP A 170 -2.10 -6.78 40.03
N SER A 171 -2.76 -6.15 39.04
CA SER A 171 -4.08 -5.52 39.20
C SER A 171 -5.22 -6.51 39.48
N GLY A 172 -5.05 -7.78 39.12
CA GLY A 172 -6.12 -8.79 39.16
C GLY A 172 -7.17 -8.65 38.05
N ILE A 173 -7.02 -7.67 37.15
CA ILE A 173 -7.91 -7.44 36.00
C ILE A 173 -7.61 -8.49 34.93
N THR A 174 -8.64 -9.23 34.51
CA THR A 174 -8.53 -10.28 33.49
C THR A 174 -9.54 -10.12 32.36
N THR A 175 -10.61 -9.37 32.59
CA THR A 175 -11.70 -9.08 31.65
C THR A 175 -11.99 -7.59 31.58
N LEU A 176 -12.75 -7.15 30.57
CA LEU A 176 -13.17 -5.74 30.48
C LEU A 176 -14.16 -5.37 31.59
N GLN A 177 -14.93 -6.32 32.12
CA GLN A 177 -15.87 -6.12 33.22
C GLN A 177 -15.17 -5.81 34.54
N ASP A 178 -13.93 -6.28 34.73
CA ASP A 178 -13.12 -5.96 35.92
C ASP A 178 -12.70 -4.47 35.96
N LEU A 179 -12.91 -3.72 34.87
CA LEU A 179 -12.65 -2.27 34.77
C LEU A 179 -13.83 -1.39 35.21
N GLU A 180 -14.86 -1.95 35.85
CA GLU A 180 -16.00 -1.18 36.35
C GLU A 180 -15.56 -0.06 37.30
N GLY A 181 -15.93 1.18 36.95
CA GLY A 181 -15.57 2.40 37.66
C GLY A 181 -14.11 2.84 37.48
N GLY A 182 -13.30 2.10 36.71
CA GLY A 182 -11.87 2.38 36.51
C GLY A 182 -11.59 3.53 35.56
N THR A 183 -10.32 3.97 35.54
CA THR A 183 -9.80 5.00 34.63
C THR A 183 -8.99 4.37 33.50
N ILE A 184 -9.31 4.71 32.25
CA ILE A 184 -8.67 4.12 31.07
C ILE A 184 -7.98 5.22 30.24
N CYS A 185 -6.66 5.10 30.11
CA CYS A 185 -5.83 5.98 29.29
C CYS A 185 -6.05 5.68 27.79
N VAL A 186 -6.31 6.72 27.00
CA VAL A 186 -6.51 6.62 25.54
C VAL A 186 -6.06 7.91 24.84
N GLN A 187 -5.69 7.80 23.56
CA GLN A 187 -5.32 8.96 22.73
C GLN A 187 -6.53 9.54 22.01
N THR A 188 -6.62 10.87 21.97
CA THR A 188 -7.65 11.57 21.17
C THR A 188 -7.41 11.43 19.67
N GLY A 189 -8.47 11.56 18.86
CA GLY A 189 -8.38 11.52 17.39
C GLY A 189 -8.09 10.11 16.84
N THR A 190 -8.44 9.08 17.61
CA THR A 190 -8.23 7.67 17.26
C THR A 190 -9.54 6.92 17.07
N THR A 191 -9.49 5.80 16.34
CA THR A 191 -10.58 4.81 16.36
C THR A 191 -10.73 4.22 17.75
N THR A 192 -9.60 4.04 18.45
CA THR A 192 -9.49 3.51 19.81
C THR A 192 -10.41 4.20 20.82
N GLU A 193 -10.46 5.54 20.81
CA GLU A 193 -11.32 6.33 21.70
C GLU A 193 -12.81 6.02 21.48
N LEU A 194 -13.25 5.98 20.22
CA LEU A 194 -14.64 5.72 19.86
C LEU A 194 -15.06 4.28 20.14
N ASN A 195 -14.23 3.32 19.72
CA ASN A 195 -14.45 1.90 19.98
C ASN A 195 -14.48 1.59 21.49
N LEU A 196 -13.62 2.23 22.29
CA LEU A 196 -13.64 2.07 23.74
C LEU A 196 -15.01 2.46 24.31
N ALA A 197 -15.53 3.61 23.90
CA ALA A 197 -16.86 4.05 24.32
C ALA A 197 -17.95 3.06 23.91
N ASP A 198 -17.97 2.62 22.65
CA ASP A 198 -18.97 1.69 22.12
C ASP A 198 -18.92 0.33 22.82
N VAL A 199 -17.72 -0.23 23.00
CA VAL A 199 -17.53 -1.56 23.59
C VAL A 199 -17.88 -1.54 25.07
N MET A 200 -17.39 -0.57 25.85
CA MET A 200 -17.70 -0.48 27.28
C MET A 200 -19.20 -0.24 27.51
N ALA A 201 -19.85 0.61 26.71
CA ALA A 201 -21.29 0.80 26.76
C ALA A 201 -22.07 -0.48 26.42
N SER A 202 -21.64 -1.24 25.41
CA SER A 202 -22.29 -2.50 25.02
C SER A 202 -22.20 -3.59 26.12
N LEU A 203 -21.14 -3.53 26.94
CA LEU A 203 -20.93 -4.42 28.07
C LEU A 203 -21.59 -3.92 29.36
N GLY A 204 -22.13 -2.69 29.36
CA GLY A 204 -22.68 -2.05 30.55
C GLY A 204 -21.64 -1.70 31.60
N VAL A 205 -20.37 -1.50 31.20
CA VAL A 205 -19.26 -1.19 32.10
C VAL A 205 -19.05 0.32 32.17
N SER A 206 -19.20 0.88 33.37
CA SER A 206 -18.91 2.30 33.60
C SER A 206 -17.41 2.52 33.73
N TYR A 207 -16.87 3.61 33.18
CA TYR A 207 -15.44 3.93 33.29
C TYR A 207 -15.22 5.44 33.12
N THR A 208 -14.02 5.91 33.46
CA THR A 208 -13.55 7.28 33.21
C THR A 208 -12.47 7.28 32.12
N PRO A 209 -12.71 7.88 30.93
CA PRO A 209 -11.65 8.05 29.93
C PRO A 209 -10.66 9.14 30.38
N ALA A 210 -9.37 8.81 30.40
CA ALA A 210 -8.28 9.77 30.52
C ALA A 210 -7.66 9.98 29.13
N VAL A 211 -7.97 11.12 28.52
CA VAL A 211 -7.66 11.39 27.11
C VAL A 211 -6.39 12.23 26.99
N PHE A 212 -5.47 11.82 26.12
CA PHE A 212 -4.17 12.48 25.89
C PHE A 212 -3.92 12.73 24.39
N GLU A 213 -3.01 13.66 24.09
CA GLU A 213 -2.71 14.05 22.70
C GLU A 213 -1.73 13.08 22.00
N ASP A 214 -0.80 12.48 22.74
CA ASP A 214 0.31 11.71 22.20
C ASP A 214 0.59 10.41 22.99
N ALA A 215 1.39 9.51 22.42
CA ALA A 215 1.60 8.18 22.99
C ALA A 215 2.53 8.21 24.21
N ASP A 216 3.45 9.17 24.30
CA ASP A 216 4.33 9.31 25.46
C ASP A 216 3.54 9.79 26.67
N SER A 217 2.71 10.82 26.53
CA SER A 217 1.85 11.29 27.64
C SER A 217 0.81 10.24 28.07
N THR A 218 0.23 9.49 27.13
CA THR A 218 -0.73 8.41 27.44
C THR A 218 -0.09 7.29 28.25
N PHE A 219 1.05 6.76 27.80
CA PHE A 219 1.69 5.64 28.47
C PHE A 219 2.45 6.07 29.74
N ALA A 220 2.92 7.32 29.83
CA ALA A 220 3.44 7.88 31.06
C ALA A 220 2.35 7.91 32.15
N ALA A 221 1.15 8.44 31.83
CA ALA A 221 0.03 8.48 32.77
C ALA A 221 -0.37 7.08 33.28
N TYR A 222 -0.43 6.11 32.37
CA TYR A 222 -0.64 4.71 32.72
C TYR A 222 0.47 4.18 33.65
N SER A 223 1.74 4.38 33.29
CA SER A 223 2.88 3.88 34.08
C SER A 223 3.02 4.52 35.46
N GLU A 224 2.51 5.75 35.62
CA GLU A 224 2.46 6.49 36.88
C GLU A 224 1.27 6.08 37.76
N GLY A 225 0.44 5.14 37.31
CA GLY A 225 -0.75 4.69 38.03
C GLY A 225 -1.91 5.68 38.02
N ARG A 226 -1.91 6.65 37.09
CA ARG A 226 -3.05 7.58 36.90
C ARG A 226 -4.22 6.92 36.16
N CYS A 227 -3.99 5.79 35.51
CA CYS A 227 -4.99 4.97 34.84
C CYS A 227 -4.84 3.51 35.28
N ASP A 228 -5.96 2.82 35.46
CA ASP A 228 -6.01 1.39 35.76
C ASP A 228 -5.69 0.54 34.51
N ALA A 229 -5.95 1.10 33.32
CA ALA A 229 -5.64 0.46 32.04
C ALA A 229 -5.26 1.47 30.95
N VAL A 230 -4.64 0.99 29.88
CA VAL A 230 -4.39 1.73 28.64
C VAL A 230 -4.83 0.92 27.42
N THR A 231 -5.42 1.59 26.44
CA THR A 231 -5.91 0.95 25.21
C THR A 231 -5.34 1.57 23.95
N THR A 232 -5.01 0.72 22.99
CA THR A 232 -4.67 1.02 21.58
C THR A 232 -4.70 -0.30 20.81
N ASP A 233 -4.27 -0.31 19.55
CA ASP A 233 -4.10 -1.53 18.75
C ASP A 233 -3.15 -2.51 19.46
N LYS A 234 -3.39 -3.82 19.40
CA LYS A 234 -2.58 -4.80 20.14
C LYS A 234 -1.11 -4.72 19.78
N SER A 235 -0.79 -4.48 18.52
CA SER A 235 0.60 -4.26 18.08
C SER A 235 1.22 -3.02 18.71
N GLY A 236 0.46 -1.93 18.84
CA GLY A 236 0.85 -0.71 19.54
C GLY A 236 1.08 -0.95 21.03
N LEU A 237 0.25 -1.77 21.68
CA LEU A 237 0.45 -2.18 23.08
C LEU A 237 1.73 -3.00 23.24
N VAL A 238 1.97 -3.99 22.38
CA VAL A 238 3.23 -4.77 22.37
C VAL A 238 4.43 -3.84 22.22
N ALA A 239 4.38 -2.94 21.24
CA ALA A 239 5.43 -1.98 20.97
C ALA A 239 5.72 -1.06 22.16
N ARG A 240 4.69 -0.41 22.71
CA ARG A 240 4.85 0.56 23.79
C ARG A 240 5.22 -0.10 25.11
N ARG A 241 4.82 -1.34 25.35
CA ARG A 241 5.27 -2.12 26.51
C ARG A 241 6.80 -2.27 26.57
N THR A 242 7.49 -2.32 25.42
CA THR A 242 8.96 -2.46 25.37
C THR A 242 9.73 -1.26 25.92
N VAL A 243 9.10 -0.08 25.98
CA VAL A 243 9.72 1.17 26.45
C VAL A 243 9.21 1.59 27.83
N LEU A 244 8.38 0.75 28.47
CA LEU A 244 8.04 0.91 29.89
C LEU A 244 9.20 0.44 30.76
N ALA A 245 9.27 0.96 31.99
CA ALA A 245 10.38 0.69 32.91
C ALA A 245 10.56 -0.81 33.22
N ASP A 246 9.46 -1.54 33.37
CA ASP A 246 9.44 -3.00 33.50
C ASP A 246 8.36 -3.59 32.57
N PRO A 247 8.74 -4.05 31.36
CA PRO A 247 7.78 -4.65 30.43
C PRO A 247 7.02 -5.87 30.99
N THR A 248 7.58 -6.57 31.99
CA THR A 248 6.95 -7.76 32.59
C THR A 248 5.88 -7.42 33.62
N ALA A 249 5.86 -6.18 34.11
CA ALA A 249 4.82 -5.66 35.01
C ALA A 249 3.50 -5.34 34.29
N HIS A 250 3.39 -5.62 32.98
CA HIS A 250 2.24 -5.25 32.16
C HIS A 250 1.72 -6.43 31.32
N VAL A 251 0.41 -6.66 31.41
CA VAL A 251 -0.28 -7.73 30.69
C VAL A 251 -1.24 -7.12 29.67
N ILE A 252 -1.14 -7.57 28.42
CA ILE A 252 -2.15 -7.30 27.39
C ILE A 252 -3.22 -8.37 27.52
N LEU A 253 -4.46 -7.96 27.77
CA LEU A 253 -5.59 -8.87 27.93
C LEU A 253 -5.86 -9.63 26.62
N ASP A 254 -6.35 -10.87 26.74
CA ASP A 254 -6.80 -11.67 25.59
C ASP A 254 -8.20 -11.25 25.10
N VAL A 255 -8.33 -9.96 24.79
CA VAL A 255 -9.56 -9.34 24.27
C VAL A 255 -9.22 -8.59 22.99
N THR A 256 -10.06 -8.73 21.96
CA THR A 256 -9.96 -7.92 20.75
C THR A 256 -11.26 -7.14 20.59
N MET A 257 -11.19 -5.82 20.71
CA MET A 257 -12.35 -4.93 20.82
C MET A 257 -12.82 -4.38 19.47
N SER A 258 -11.99 -4.48 18.43
CA SER A 258 -12.30 -3.91 17.11
C SER A 258 -11.54 -4.61 15.98
N LYS A 259 -11.86 -4.24 14.73
CA LYS A 259 -11.07 -4.56 13.54
C LYS A 259 -10.25 -3.32 13.15
N GLU A 260 -8.93 -3.44 13.10
CA GLU A 260 -8.04 -2.33 12.78
C GLU A 260 -7.14 -2.68 11.57
N PRO A 261 -7.68 -2.68 10.33
CA PRO A 261 -6.86 -2.81 9.14
C PRO A 261 -6.02 -1.55 8.92
N LEU A 262 -4.74 -1.62 9.26
CA LEU A 262 -3.79 -0.52 9.16
C LEU A 262 -3.19 -0.47 7.74
N GLY A 263 -3.23 0.71 7.13
CA GLY A 263 -2.69 0.90 5.79
C GLY A 263 -2.19 2.33 5.55
N PRO A 264 -1.30 2.51 4.57
CA PRO A 264 -0.95 3.82 4.09
C PRO A 264 -2.16 4.54 3.48
N MET A 265 -2.16 5.87 3.54
CA MET A 265 -3.23 6.71 3.00
C MET A 265 -2.65 7.82 2.13
N VAL A 266 -3.24 8.04 0.96
CA VAL A 266 -2.93 9.14 0.04
C VAL A 266 -4.15 10.04 -0.14
N ARG A 267 -4.00 11.24 -0.69
CA ARG A 267 -5.15 12.10 -1.02
C ARG A 267 -6.00 11.50 -2.14
N HIS A 268 -7.30 11.79 -2.13
CA HIS A 268 -8.16 11.58 -3.28
C HIS A 268 -7.73 12.42 -4.48
N GLY A 269 -8.11 11.97 -5.69
CA GLY A 269 -8.00 12.76 -6.92
C GLY A 269 -6.67 12.68 -7.65
N ASP A 270 -5.73 11.83 -7.20
CA ASP A 270 -4.50 11.51 -7.91
C ASP A 270 -4.33 9.98 -8.01
N ASP A 271 -5.03 9.39 -8.96
CA ASP A 271 -5.08 7.92 -9.14
C ASP A 271 -3.70 7.34 -9.49
N GLN A 272 -2.86 8.08 -10.23
CA GLN A 272 -1.49 7.60 -10.50
C GLN A 272 -0.69 7.47 -9.21
N TRP A 273 -0.79 8.46 -8.32
CA TRP A 273 -0.10 8.41 -7.03
C TRP A 273 -0.62 7.26 -6.16
N PHE A 274 -1.95 7.07 -6.15
CA PHE A 274 -2.57 5.93 -5.48
C PHE A 274 -2.09 4.59 -6.04
N ASP A 275 -2.06 4.42 -7.36
CA ASP A 275 -1.58 3.21 -8.03
C ASP A 275 -0.13 2.91 -7.66
N ILE A 276 0.75 3.91 -7.69
CA ILE A 276 2.17 3.73 -7.31
C ILE A 276 2.29 3.26 -5.85
N ALA A 277 1.58 3.91 -4.94
CA ALA A 277 1.59 3.52 -3.53
C ALA A 277 1.05 2.09 -3.35
N GLN A 278 -0.05 1.76 -4.00
CA GLN A 278 -0.68 0.45 -3.94
C GLN A 278 0.19 -0.67 -4.52
N TRP A 279 0.76 -0.45 -5.69
CA TRP A 279 1.66 -1.42 -6.31
C TRP A 279 2.99 -1.56 -5.55
N THR A 280 3.41 -0.56 -4.78
CA THR A 280 4.53 -0.70 -3.83
C THR A 280 4.24 -1.75 -2.76
N VAL A 281 3.03 -1.75 -2.16
CA VAL A 281 2.60 -2.80 -1.21
C VAL A 281 2.61 -4.17 -1.89
N PHE A 282 2.01 -4.26 -3.08
CA PHE A 282 1.92 -5.53 -3.80
C PHE A 282 3.27 -6.07 -4.25
N ALA A 283 4.24 -5.22 -4.59
CA ALA A 283 5.61 -5.66 -4.88
C ALA A 283 6.28 -6.32 -3.66
N LEU A 284 6.08 -5.76 -2.45
CA LEU A 284 6.60 -6.36 -1.22
C LEU A 284 5.98 -7.75 -0.97
N PHE A 285 4.67 -7.87 -1.15
CA PHE A 285 3.92 -9.12 -0.92
C PHE A 285 4.28 -10.18 -1.96
N SER A 286 4.24 -9.84 -3.26
CA SER A 286 4.59 -10.77 -4.33
C SER A 286 6.04 -11.22 -4.28
N ALA A 287 6.96 -10.35 -3.85
CA ALA A 287 8.35 -10.75 -3.66
C ALA A 287 8.49 -11.81 -2.56
N GLU A 288 7.77 -11.68 -1.44
CA GLU A 288 7.72 -12.72 -0.40
C GLU A 288 7.10 -14.01 -0.95
N GLU A 289 5.97 -13.90 -1.66
CA GLU A 289 5.27 -15.04 -2.26
C GLU A 289 6.14 -15.84 -3.24
N PHE A 290 6.96 -15.14 -4.04
CA PHE A 290 7.88 -15.76 -4.98
C PHE A 290 9.23 -16.15 -4.37
N GLY A 291 9.44 -15.94 -3.06
CA GLY A 291 10.72 -16.23 -2.38
C GLY A 291 11.88 -15.34 -2.85
N ILE A 292 11.58 -14.14 -3.34
CA ILE A 292 12.56 -13.17 -3.83
C ILE A 292 12.91 -12.23 -2.67
N THR A 293 14.19 -12.15 -2.34
CA THR A 293 14.73 -11.37 -1.23
C THR A 293 15.72 -10.34 -1.73
N SER A 294 16.08 -9.38 -0.87
CA SER A 294 17.15 -8.41 -1.17
C SER A 294 18.49 -9.08 -1.54
N ALA A 295 18.73 -10.29 -1.02
CA ALA A 295 19.94 -11.05 -1.24
C ALA A 295 19.97 -11.80 -2.59
N ASN A 296 18.82 -12.30 -3.08
CA ASN A 296 18.77 -13.15 -4.28
C ASN A 296 18.21 -12.46 -5.53
N VAL A 297 17.64 -11.26 -5.40
CA VAL A 297 16.92 -10.59 -6.50
C VAL A 297 17.76 -10.39 -7.77
N ASP A 298 19.07 -10.20 -7.65
CA ASP A 298 19.97 -10.07 -8.81
C ASP A 298 20.05 -11.37 -9.62
N GLU A 299 20.21 -12.51 -8.93
CA GLU A 299 20.22 -13.83 -9.54
C GLU A 299 18.86 -14.17 -10.14
N VAL A 300 17.78 -13.90 -9.41
CA VAL A 300 16.41 -14.12 -9.90
C VAL A 300 16.16 -13.28 -11.15
N LYS A 301 16.53 -12.00 -11.17
CA LYS A 301 16.37 -11.13 -12.35
C LYS A 301 17.12 -11.67 -13.58
N ALA A 302 18.30 -12.26 -13.38
CA ALA A 302 19.11 -12.80 -14.45
C ALA A 302 18.61 -14.17 -14.98
N THR A 303 17.99 -14.98 -14.13
CA THR A 303 17.73 -16.41 -14.42
C THR A 303 16.26 -16.79 -14.46
N ALA A 304 15.35 -15.95 -13.95
CA ALA A 304 13.93 -16.27 -13.85
C ALA A 304 13.35 -16.68 -15.22
N THR A 305 12.56 -17.75 -15.22
CA THR A 305 11.83 -18.23 -16.40
C THR A 305 10.34 -17.92 -16.32
N ALA A 306 9.79 -17.78 -15.10
CA ALA A 306 8.39 -17.44 -14.85
C ALA A 306 8.06 -16.05 -15.44
N PRO A 307 7.09 -15.94 -16.38
CA PRO A 307 6.79 -14.66 -17.04
C PRO A 307 6.34 -13.56 -16.08
N GLU A 308 5.67 -13.90 -14.99
CA GLU A 308 5.23 -12.93 -13.97
C GLU A 308 6.40 -12.32 -13.21
N VAL A 309 7.35 -13.15 -12.75
CA VAL A 309 8.58 -12.67 -12.11
C VAL A 309 9.38 -11.78 -13.06
N LYS A 310 9.49 -12.16 -14.34
CA LYS A 310 10.15 -11.32 -15.37
C LYS A 310 9.47 -9.95 -15.53
N ARG A 311 8.14 -9.92 -15.58
CA ARG A 311 7.36 -8.67 -15.69
C ARG A 311 7.50 -7.81 -14.45
N MET A 312 7.38 -8.41 -13.27
CA MET A 312 7.54 -7.73 -11.99
C MET A 312 8.93 -7.09 -11.87
N LEU A 313 10.00 -7.83 -12.18
CA LEU A 313 11.39 -7.34 -12.06
C LEU A 313 11.85 -6.46 -13.24
N GLY A 314 10.95 -6.12 -14.17
CA GLY A 314 11.23 -5.22 -15.29
C GLY A 314 12.08 -5.82 -16.41
N VAL A 315 12.20 -7.15 -16.47
CA VAL A 315 12.94 -7.89 -17.51
C VAL A 315 12.11 -8.01 -18.80
N GLU A 316 10.78 -8.10 -18.66
CA GLU A 316 9.84 -8.24 -19.77
C GLU A 316 8.70 -7.22 -19.63
N GLY A 317 8.26 -6.67 -20.76
CA GLY A 317 7.17 -5.68 -20.77
C GLY A 317 7.58 -4.32 -20.20
N ASP A 318 6.58 -3.50 -19.92
CA ASP A 318 6.71 -2.07 -19.62
C ASP A 318 5.87 -1.63 -18.41
N LEU A 319 5.59 -2.54 -17.46
CA LEU A 319 4.68 -2.28 -16.34
C LEU A 319 5.07 -1.02 -15.53
N GLY A 320 6.36 -0.80 -15.30
CA GLY A 320 6.82 0.41 -14.59
C GLY A 320 6.49 1.70 -15.34
N LEU A 321 6.58 1.68 -16.68
CA LEU A 321 6.24 2.85 -17.50
C LEU A 321 4.75 3.19 -17.42
N LYS A 322 3.88 2.18 -17.23
CA LYS A 322 2.43 2.39 -17.01
C LYS A 322 2.13 3.11 -15.70
N LEU A 323 2.99 2.94 -14.69
CA LEU A 323 2.94 3.67 -13.42
C LEU A 323 3.65 5.03 -13.48
N GLY A 324 4.27 5.40 -14.61
CA GLY A 324 5.11 6.60 -14.70
C GLY A 324 6.46 6.48 -13.98
N LEU A 325 6.90 5.25 -13.69
CA LEU A 325 8.19 4.93 -13.06
C LEU A 325 9.15 4.30 -14.08
N THR A 326 10.37 3.99 -13.65
CA THR A 326 11.29 3.16 -14.42
C THR A 326 10.83 1.69 -14.38
N ASN A 327 11.21 0.89 -15.38
CA ASN A 327 10.74 -0.50 -15.44
C ASN A 327 11.29 -1.39 -14.32
N ASP A 328 12.38 -0.98 -13.69
CA ASP A 328 13.03 -1.66 -12.56
C ASP A 328 12.51 -1.23 -11.19
N TRP A 329 11.41 -0.48 -11.10
CA TRP A 329 10.87 0.05 -9.84
C TRP A 329 10.69 -1.02 -8.75
N ALA A 330 10.07 -2.17 -9.07
CA ALA A 330 9.84 -3.24 -8.10
C ALA A 330 11.14 -3.97 -7.75
N TYR A 331 12.06 -4.13 -8.71
CA TYR A 331 13.41 -4.61 -8.44
C TYR A 331 14.12 -3.68 -7.44
N ASN A 332 14.01 -2.36 -7.59
CA ASN A 332 14.64 -1.40 -6.68
C ASN A 332 14.06 -1.49 -5.26
N ILE A 333 12.74 -1.66 -5.12
CA ILE A 333 12.12 -1.94 -3.81
C ILE A 333 12.78 -3.15 -3.16
N ILE A 334 12.76 -4.30 -3.85
CA ILE A 334 13.22 -5.57 -3.28
C ILE A 334 14.72 -5.51 -2.98
N LYS A 335 15.52 -4.95 -3.89
CA LYS A 335 16.96 -4.88 -3.74
C LYS A 335 17.40 -4.00 -2.57
N LEU A 336 16.72 -2.87 -2.38
CA LEU A 336 17.17 -1.82 -1.46
C LEU A 336 16.47 -1.87 -0.11
N VAL A 337 15.28 -2.48 -0.04
CA VAL A 337 14.45 -2.54 1.16
C VAL A 337 14.08 -3.98 1.55
N GLY A 338 14.08 -4.92 0.62
CA GLY A 338 13.64 -6.30 0.84
C GLY A 338 12.17 -6.53 0.54
N ASN A 339 11.73 -7.78 0.65
CA ASN A 339 10.33 -8.17 0.54
C ASN A 339 9.55 -7.92 1.86
N TYR A 340 8.26 -8.26 1.88
CA TYR A 340 7.43 -8.05 3.07
C TYR A 340 7.94 -8.82 4.31
N GLU A 341 8.37 -10.07 4.16
CA GLU A 341 8.94 -10.85 5.28
C GLU A 341 10.19 -10.19 5.85
N GLU A 342 11.11 -9.71 5.00
CA GLU A 342 12.33 -9.02 5.45
C GLU A 342 12.01 -7.72 6.20
N VAL A 343 11.02 -6.95 5.70
CA VAL A 343 10.50 -5.74 6.37
C VAL A 343 9.84 -6.10 7.70
N TYR A 344 9.01 -7.13 7.73
CA TYR A 344 8.32 -7.57 8.95
C TYR A 344 9.33 -8.06 9.99
N ASN A 345 10.24 -8.97 9.62
CA ASN A 345 11.12 -9.64 10.55
C ASN A 345 12.10 -8.68 11.24
N ARG A 346 12.64 -7.68 10.53
CA ARG A 346 13.58 -6.73 11.15
C ARG A 346 12.91 -5.74 12.10
N ASN A 347 11.59 -5.58 12.02
CA ASN A 347 10.85 -4.60 12.81
C ASN A 347 9.95 -5.23 13.88
N LEU A 348 9.34 -6.37 13.58
CA LEU A 348 8.30 -7.05 14.38
C LEU A 348 8.55 -8.57 14.50
N GLY A 349 9.67 -9.06 13.97
CA GLY A 349 10.02 -10.48 13.98
C GLY A 349 10.47 -11.00 15.34
N PRO A 350 10.71 -12.32 15.46
CA PRO A 350 11.09 -12.98 16.71
C PRO A 350 12.39 -12.47 17.31
N ASP A 351 13.28 -11.90 16.48
CA ASP A 351 14.56 -11.34 16.91
C ASP A 351 14.46 -9.87 17.35
N THR A 352 13.25 -9.34 17.50
CA THR A 352 12.99 -7.95 17.90
C THR A 352 12.33 -7.89 19.28
N PRO A 353 12.57 -6.82 20.08
CA PRO A 353 11.85 -6.59 21.33
C PRO A 353 10.33 -6.45 21.12
N THR A 354 9.94 -6.03 19.93
CA THR A 354 8.57 -5.79 19.46
C THR A 354 7.99 -6.99 18.72
N TYR A 355 8.41 -8.21 19.09
CA TYR A 355 7.96 -9.43 18.43
C TYR A 355 6.43 -9.54 18.41
N ILE A 356 5.87 -9.67 17.21
CA ILE A 356 4.47 -9.98 16.95
C ILE A 356 4.42 -11.17 16.00
N PRO A 357 3.72 -12.26 16.35
CA PRO A 357 3.47 -13.34 15.40
C PRO A 357 2.68 -12.84 14.19
N ARG A 358 3.05 -13.29 12.98
CA ARG A 358 2.42 -12.85 11.71
C ARG A 358 0.89 -12.91 11.75
N GLY A 359 0.30 -14.01 12.23
CA GLY A 359 -1.15 -14.13 12.36
C GLY A 359 -1.88 -13.84 11.04
N LEU A 360 -2.81 -12.88 11.05
CA LEU A 360 -3.52 -12.41 9.85
C LEU A 360 -2.58 -11.79 8.80
N ASN A 361 -1.40 -11.34 9.20
CA ASN A 361 -0.37 -10.76 8.34
C ASN A 361 0.51 -11.80 7.66
N ASN A 362 0.12 -13.08 7.65
CA ASN A 362 0.70 -14.06 6.75
C ASN A 362 0.21 -13.83 5.31
N LEU A 363 0.99 -14.31 4.33
CA LEU A 363 0.51 -14.46 2.96
C LEU A 363 -0.75 -15.32 2.91
N TYR A 364 -1.62 -15.06 1.94
CA TYR A 364 -2.84 -15.84 1.74
C TYR A 364 -2.57 -17.33 1.52
N ILE A 365 -1.45 -17.69 0.87
CA ILE A 365 -1.00 -19.07 0.69
C ILE A 365 -0.62 -19.78 2.00
N ASN A 366 -0.39 -19.00 3.07
CA ASN A 366 -0.06 -19.46 4.42
C ASN A 366 -1.21 -19.22 5.40
N GLY A 367 -2.44 -19.02 4.91
CA GLY A 367 -3.65 -18.86 5.72
C GLY A 367 -3.86 -17.48 6.32
N GLY A 368 -3.07 -16.47 5.91
CA GLY A 368 -3.30 -15.07 6.27
C GLY A 368 -4.14 -14.31 5.24
N LEU A 369 -4.08 -12.99 5.30
CA LEU A 369 -4.91 -12.08 4.49
C LEU A 369 -4.11 -11.30 3.43
N LEU A 370 -2.78 -11.38 3.44
CA LEU A 370 -1.98 -10.62 2.48
C LEU A 370 -2.07 -11.26 1.09
N TYR A 371 -2.68 -10.53 0.16
CA TYR A 371 -2.93 -10.98 -1.21
C TYR A 371 -2.55 -9.87 -2.19
N ALA A 372 -1.62 -10.16 -3.09
CA ALA A 372 -1.24 -9.25 -4.16
C ALA A 372 -1.96 -9.60 -5.47
N PRO A 373 -2.55 -8.62 -6.17
CA PRO A 373 -2.96 -8.79 -7.56
C PRO A 373 -1.78 -9.14 -8.48
N PRO A 374 -2.02 -9.85 -9.59
CA PRO A 374 -0.95 -10.32 -10.47
C PRO A 374 -0.30 -9.19 -11.28
N PHE A 375 1.01 -9.31 -11.54
CA PHE A 375 1.77 -8.35 -12.36
C PHE A 375 1.57 -8.65 -13.85
N ARG A 376 0.48 -8.15 -14.45
CA ARG A 376 0.02 -8.51 -15.81
C ARG A 376 -0.06 -7.40 -16.83
#